data_AF-A0A3A8YRG0-F1
#
_entry.id   AF-A0A3A8YRG0-F1
#
_cell.length_a   1.000
_cell.length_b   1.000
_cell.length_c   1.000
_cell.angle_alpha   90.00
_cell.angle_beta   90.00
_cell.angle_gamma   90.00
#
_symmetry.space_group_name_H-M   'P 1'
#
loop_
_entity.id
_entity.type
_entity.pdbx_description
1 polymer ?
#
loop_
_entity_poly.entity_id
_entity_poly.type
_entity_poly.pdbx_seq_one_letter_code
_entity_poly.pdbx_strand_id
1 'polypeptide(L)'
;VWYGRTTLGGTKSDGSYGLVNQGQMEGESAVSFYSGTTDAYSMAHWSYLYGPALEDGTRAFLLYYNFNQEGTDCALVTSGAYDSKLIELFDHLNGLNCPVFIRIGGEMNVWGAQTTPAEFIAAYRHIVDIGRSRAPRVAMVFSPNYSGGNRQDMDTFYPGDQYVDWIGTSLYYDRYHHSGDTARDEFYGVGVYGDAMLNVQQTVNLSRLHNKPVILTEGGSSNQFSGQDNSSWAAERMQKAYSFLPMVYPEIKCIISSDYGNDWSSVDYTFYDNSVVTSAYRQAVASSPVYVHDYRDTGAYYTKLSAYTGKWEGTMDLAAYTYSPDKLSAVWSVDGQIFATCTDYPYAASLDVSALAGGDHSLTVTFSNGASKSYAFQVTEAPVYAQDGAQVSKWAQAQVDEALAQDLVPQGLGSDYRVEITRGQFAAAAVKLYEAMSGEKAPAPSGSAFTDTTDPVILQAAELGFVNGIGGGAFAPDALVTREQAASMLSRVYTKLGGEIPAVESTSFQDDGQISGWARDAVAFMSGKRIINGWGGSFAPQGNASIEQAMIISLGMSKGLR
;
A
#
# COMPACT_ATOMS: atom_id res chain seq x y z
N VAL A 1 -0.62 -7.57 11.84
CA VAL A 1 -1.73 -8.06 12.69
C VAL A 1 -1.18 -9.16 13.57
N TRP A 2 -1.24 -8.96 14.88
CA TRP A 2 -0.89 -10.01 15.85
C TRP A 2 -1.93 -11.11 15.78
N TYR A 3 -1.51 -12.36 15.96
CA TYR A 3 -2.43 -13.47 15.89
C TYR A 3 -2.01 -14.61 16.80
N GLY A 4 -3.00 -15.38 17.23
CA GLY A 4 -2.76 -16.61 17.99
C GLY A 4 -4.05 -17.16 18.57
N ARG A 5 -3.92 -17.80 19.72
CA ARG A 5 -5.00 -18.60 20.30
C ARG A 5 -5.13 -18.49 21.81
N THR A 6 -6.26 -18.91 22.32
CA THR A 6 -6.47 -19.15 23.76
C THR A 6 -5.63 -20.31 24.25
N THR A 7 -4.99 -20.14 25.41
CA THR A 7 -4.38 -21.28 26.11
C THR A 7 -5.44 -22.29 26.52
N LEU A 8 -5.13 -23.58 26.36
CA LEU A 8 -5.94 -24.67 26.88
C LEU A 8 -5.16 -25.47 27.93
N GLY A 9 -5.60 -25.39 29.18
CA GLY A 9 -5.05 -26.20 30.27
C GLY A 9 -5.60 -27.62 30.24
N GLY A 10 -4.75 -28.62 30.49
CA GLY A 10 -5.14 -30.02 30.50
C GLY A 10 -3.98 -30.95 30.85
N THR A 11 -4.25 -32.25 30.83
CA THR A 11 -3.25 -33.29 31.08
C THR A 11 -2.42 -33.52 29.81
N LYS A 12 -1.10 -33.31 29.90
CA LYS A 12 -0.13 -33.56 28.84
C LYS A 12 0.12 -35.07 28.66
N SER A 13 0.76 -35.43 27.55
CA SER A 13 1.10 -36.83 27.22
C SER A 13 2.02 -37.52 28.24
N ASP A 14 2.77 -36.74 29.02
CA ASP A 14 3.63 -37.23 30.11
C ASP A 14 2.90 -37.35 31.46
N GLY A 15 1.59 -37.06 31.50
CA GLY A 15 0.76 -37.10 32.71
C GLY A 15 0.83 -35.84 33.58
N SER A 16 1.68 -34.87 33.26
CA SER A 16 1.71 -33.57 33.94
C SER A 16 0.53 -32.69 33.52
N TYR A 17 0.12 -31.75 34.37
CA TYR A 17 -0.89 -30.76 34.01
C TYR A 17 -0.23 -29.50 33.46
N GLY A 18 -0.68 -29.02 32.30
CA GLY A 18 -0.16 -27.81 31.66
C GLY A 18 -0.91 -27.44 30.39
N LEU A 19 -0.29 -26.66 29.50
CA LEU A 19 -0.91 -26.32 28.22
C LEU A 19 -0.85 -27.48 27.23
N VAL A 20 -2.00 -27.97 26.79
CA VAL A 20 -2.08 -29.08 25.83
C VAL A 20 -1.90 -28.61 24.38
N ASN A 21 -2.20 -27.34 24.09
CA ASN A 21 -2.07 -26.76 22.76
C ASN A 21 -0.79 -25.92 22.55
N GLN A 22 0.13 -25.91 23.51
CA GLN A 22 1.40 -25.14 23.42
C GLN A 22 2.19 -25.46 22.15
N GLY A 23 2.29 -26.76 21.79
CA GLY A 23 3.03 -27.20 20.61
C GLY A 23 2.44 -26.75 19.27
N GLN A 24 1.25 -26.13 19.26
CA GLN A 24 0.62 -25.61 18.04
C GLN A 24 0.81 -24.11 17.85
N MET A 25 1.43 -23.41 18.81
CA MET A 25 1.61 -21.94 18.81
C MET A 25 2.84 -21.46 18.03
N GLU A 26 3.50 -22.34 17.26
CA GLU A 26 4.66 -21.98 16.45
C GLU A 26 4.31 -20.88 15.45
N GLY A 27 5.10 -19.81 15.44
CA GLY A 27 4.90 -18.63 14.59
C GLY A 27 3.76 -17.70 15.02
N GLU A 28 2.99 -18.01 16.05
CA GLU A 28 1.97 -17.11 16.58
C GLU A 28 2.63 -15.97 17.38
N SER A 29 2.15 -14.75 17.20
CA SER A 29 2.67 -13.53 17.83
C SER A 29 1.84 -13.06 19.03
N ALA A 30 0.81 -13.81 19.41
CA ALA A 30 0.02 -13.55 20.60
C ALA A 30 -0.51 -14.84 21.25
N VAL A 31 -0.81 -14.77 22.54
CA VAL A 31 -1.44 -15.86 23.30
C VAL A 31 -2.33 -15.26 24.39
N SER A 32 -3.39 -15.96 24.79
CA SER A 32 -4.28 -15.47 25.83
C SER A 32 -4.56 -16.48 26.94
N PHE A 33 -4.92 -15.98 28.14
CA PHE A 33 -5.22 -16.80 29.31
C PHE A 33 -6.43 -16.23 30.08
N TYR A 34 -7.27 -17.10 30.65
CA TYR A 34 -8.44 -16.71 31.43
C TYR A 34 -8.12 -16.61 32.93
N SER A 35 -8.61 -15.55 33.56
CA SER A 35 -8.70 -15.39 35.01
C SER A 35 -9.97 -14.59 35.36
N GLY A 36 -10.33 -14.53 36.63
CA GLY A 36 -11.46 -13.73 37.07
C GLY A 36 -11.47 -13.36 38.55
N THR A 37 -12.52 -12.60 38.90
CA THR A 37 -12.79 -12.05 40.24
C THR A 37 -12.74 -13.10 41.34
N THR A 38 -13.26 -14.30 41.12
CA THR A 38 -13.40 -15.35 42.15
C THR A 38 -12.29 -16.41 42.15
N ASP A 39 -11.28 -16.31 41.27
CA ASP A 39 -10.16 -17.26 41.27
C ASP A 39 -9.46 -17.31 42.65
N ALA A 40 -9.27 -18.51 43.18
CA ALA A 40 -8.66 -18.70 44.50
C ALA A 40 -7.15 -18.41 44.52
N TYR A 41 -6.48 -18.53 43.38
CA TYR A 41 -5.04 -18.33 43.24
C TYR A 41 -4.73 -17.09 42.40
N SER A 42 -3.57 -16.49 42.64
CA SER A 42 -3.15 -15.29 41.91
C SER A 42 -2.63 -15.62 40.51
N MET A 43 -2.54 -14.58 39.68
CA MET A 43 -2.03 -14.73 38.32
C MET A 43 -0.57 -15.20 38.28
N ALA A 44 0.23 -14.81 39.28
CA ALA A 44 1.59 -15.29 39.46
C ALA A 44 1.62 -16.80 39.75
N HIS A 45 0.67 -17.32 40.54
CA HIS A 45 0.56 -18.76 40.77
C HIS A 45 0.33 -19.52 39.46
N TRP A 46 -0.51 -19.01 38.57
CA TRP A 46 -0.82 -19.66 37.29
C TRP A 46 0.26 -19.51 36.21
N SER A 47 1.38 -18.82 36.49
CA SER A 47 2.43 -18.58 35.49
C SER A 47 3.10 -19.84 34.98
N TYR A 48 3.05 -20.96 35.72
CA TYR A 48 3.55 -22.23 35.21
C TYR A 48 2.71 -22.79 34.04
N LEU A 49 1.46 -22.31 33.87
CA LEU A 49 0.61 -22.66 32.74
C LEU A 49 0.95 -21.81 31.52
N TYR A 50 0.72 -20.49 31.58
CA TYR A 50 0.89 -19.62 30.41
C TYR A 50 2.33 -19.16 30.17
N GLY A 51 3.20 -19.15 31.19
CA GLY A 51 4.59 -18.71 31.09
C GLY A 51 5.37 -19.42 29.99
N PRO A 52 5.29 -20.76 29.85
CA PRO A 52 5.92 -21.49 28.75
C PRO A 52 5.54 -21.02 27.34
N ALA A 53 4.37 -20.41 27.15
CA ALA A 53 3.97 -19.82 25.86
C ALA A 53 4.55 -18.41 25.63
N LEU A 54 5.20 -17.81 26.63
CA LEU A 54 5.85 -16.50 26.54
C LEU A 54 7.38 -16.59 26.58
N GLU A 55 7.95 -17.76 26.87
CA GLU A 55 9.39 -17.98 27.08
C GLU A 55 10.27 -17.68 25.86
N ASP A 56 9.75 -17.88 24.64
CA ASP A 56 10.48 -17.55 23.40
C ASP A 56 10.54 -16.03 23.13
N GLY A 57 9.76 -15.24 23.87
CA GLY A 57 9.77 -13.79 23.78
C GLY A 57 9.19 -13.22 22.49
N THR A 58 8.44 -13.99 21.71
CA THR A 58 7.86 -13.57 20.42
C THR A 58 6.39 -13.15 20.53
N ARG A 59 5.72 -13.45 21.65
CA ARG A 59 4.27 -13.28 21.84
C ARG A 59 3.88 -12.10 22.72
N ALA A 60 2.86 -11.36 22.29
CA ALA A 60 2.05 -10.51 23.16
C ALA A 60 1.10 -11.37 24.00
N PHE A 61 0.68 -10.86 25.16
CA PHE A 61 -0.18 -11.57 26.10
C PHE A 61 -1.52 -10.88 26.30
N LEU A 62 -2.63 -11.61 26.11
CA LEU A 62 -3.98 -11.14 26.44
C LEU A 62 -4.50 -11.88 27.68
N LEU A 63 -4.76 -11.15 28.76
CA LEU A 63 -5.49 -11.67 29.90
C LEU A 63 -6.98 -11.38 29.75
N TYR A 64 -7.83 -12.40 29.81
CA TYR A 64 -9.25 -12.22 30.08
C TYR A 64 -9.44 -12.11 31.59
N TYR A 65 -9.83 -10.95 32.07
CA TYR A 65 -10.21 -10.76 33.47
C TYR A 65 -11.74 -10.70 33.57
N ASN A 66 -12.34 -11.87 33.71
CA ASN A 66 -13.78 -12.05 33.70
C ASN A 66 -14.41 -11.73 35.07
N PHE A 67 -15.64 -11.25 35.03
CA PHE A 67 -16.48 -11.12 36.22
C PHE A 67 -17.21 -12.45 36.37
N ASN A 68 -16.73 -13.32 37.27
CA ASN A 68 -17.26 -14.67 37.40
C ASN A 68 -18.74 -14.71 37.78
N GLN A 69 -19.23 -13.69 38.51
CA GLN A 69 -20.65 -13.53 38.85
C GLN A 69 -21.32 -12.43 38.00
N GLU A 70 -20.73 -12.11 36.84
CA GLU A 70 -21.24 -11.17 35.84
C GLU A 70 -21.62 -9.81 36.45
N GLY A 71 -22.85 -9.32 36.24
CA GLY A 71 -23.30 -8.03 36.72
C GLY A 71 -23.23 -7.86 38.24
N THR A 72 -23.32 -8.96 38.99
CA THR A 72 -23.22 -8.93 40.46
C THR A 72 -21.85 -8.44 40.93
N ASP A 73 -20.78 -8.72 40.17
CA ASP A 73 -19.43 -8.30 40.53
C ASP A 73 -19.22 -6.79 40.36
N CYS A 74 -20.04 -6.08 39.58
CA CYS A 74 -19.85 -4.64 39.34
C CYS A 74 -19.84 -3.82 40.65
N ALA A 75 -20.77 -4.12 41.57
CA ALA A 75 -20.84 -3.46 42.87
C ALA A 75 -19.65 -3.84 43.77
N LEU A 76 -19.22 -5.11 43.75
CA LEU A 76 -18.10 -5.60 44.53
C LEU A 76 -16.78 -4.96 44.08
N VAL A 77 -16.54 -4.91 42.76
CA VAL A 77 -15.42 -4.20 42.16
C VAL A 77 -15.43 -2.73 42.59
N THR A 78 -16.54 -2.03 42.38
CA THR A 78 -16.63 -0.57 42.67
C THR A 78 -16.46 -0.27 44.16
N SER A 79 -16.87 -1.19 45.06
CA SER A 79 -16.69 -1.03 46.50
C SER A 79 -15.25 -1.27 46.99
N GLY A 80 -14.36 -1.72 46.10
CA GLY A 80 -12.98 -2.07 46.42
C GLY A 80 -12.79 -3.47 47.00
N ALA A 81 -13.81 -4.34 46.96
CA ALA A 81 -13.74 -5.68 47.53
C ALA A 81 -12.64 -6.54 46.89
N TYR A 82 -12.24 -6.23 45.65
CA TYR A 82 -11.20 -6.93 44.90
C TYR A 82 -9.87 -6.18 44.80
N ASP A 83 -9.72 -5.01 45.43
CA ASP A 83 -8.57 -4.11 45.20
C ASP A 83 -7.22 -4.77 45.51
N SER A 84 -7.13 -5.50 46.63
CA SER A 84 -5.89 -6.19 46.99
C SER A 84 -5.48 -7.21 45.91
N LYS A 85 -6.46 -7.91 45.31
CA LYS A 85 -6.21 -8.91 44.26
C LYS A 85 -5.90 -8.23 42.92
N LEU A 86 -6.56 -7.12 42.61
CA LEU A 86 -6.28 -6.32 41.43
C LEU A 86 -4.88 -5.71 41.47
N ILE A 87 -4.43 -5.22 42.63
CA ILE A 87 -3.08 -4.70 42.82
C ILE A 87 -2.04 -5.80 42.57
N GLU A 88 -2.20 -6.99 43.18
CA GLU A 88 -1.32 -8.13 42.95
C GLU A 88 -1.32 -8.55 41.47
N LEU A 89 -2.49 -8.59 40.84
CA LEU A 89 -2.63 -8.89 39.41
C LEU A 89 -1.82 -7.92 38.56
N PHE A 90 -2.04 -6.61 38.71
CA PHE A 90 -1.37 -5.62 37.89
C PHE A 90 0.14 -5.53 38.16
N ASP A 91 0.58 -5.73 39.41
CA ASP A 91 2.02 -5.83 39.72
C ASP A 91 2.68 -6.98 38.96
N HIS A 92 2.02 -8.14 38.91
CA HIS A 92 2.49 -9.29 38.16
C HIS A 92 2.53 -8.99 36.65
N LEU A 93 1.45 -8.45 36.08
CA LEU A 93 1.38 -8.11 34.65
C LEU A 93 2.45 -7.08 34.25
N ASN A 94 2.75 -6.11 35.13
CA ASN A 94 3.79 -5.11 34.88
C ASN A 94 5.21 -5.72 34.84
N GLY A 95 5.40 -6.89 35.48
CA GLY A 95 6.67 -7.62 35.46
C GLY A 95 6.91 -8.45 34.20
N LEU A 96 5.92 -8.58 33.31
CA LEU A 96 6.08 -9.35 32.07
C LEU A 96 6.90 -8.58 31.02
N ASN A 97 7.74 -9.30 30.28
CA ASN A 97 8.65 -8.73 29.28
C ASN A 97 8.05 -8.64 27.86
N CYS A 98 6.73 -8.68 27.74
CA CYS A 98 6.00 -8.59 26.47
C CYS A 98 4.90 -7.52 26.53
N PRO A 99 4.32 -7.13 25.39
CA PRO A 99 3.08 -6.35 25.40
C PRO A 99 1.97 -7.13 26.09
N VAL A 100 1.25 -6.47 27.00
CA VAL A 100 0.15 -7.08 27.76
C VAL A 100 -1.14 -6.32 27.51
N PHE A 101 -2.20 -7.06 27.23
CA PHE A 101 -3.58 -6.60 27.16
C PHE A 101 -4.38 -7.20 28.30
N ILE A 102 -5.32 -6.43 28.84
CA ILE A 102 -6.33 -6.95 29.77
C ILE A 102 -7.73 -6.65 29.25
N ARG A 103 -8.50 -7.70 28.99
CA ARG A 103 -9.93 -7.63 28.72
C ARG A 103 -10.69 -7.65 30.02
N ILE A 104 -11.25 -6.51 30.40
CA ILE A 104 -11.94 -6.34 31.69
C ILE A 104 -13.43 -6.60 31.48
N GLY A 105 -13.98 -7.59 32.21
CA GLY A 105 -15.43 -7.85 32.22
C GLY A 105 -16.01 -8.04 30.81
N GLY A 106 -15.38 -8.91 30.01
CA GLY A 106 -15.80 -9.14 28.64
C GLY A 106 -17.26 -9.60 28.52
N GLU A 107 -17.87 -9.32 27.36
CA GLU A 107 -19.21 -9.79 27.00
C GLU A 107 -20.35 -9.31 27.90
N MET A 108 -20.20 -8.15 28.55
CA MET A 108 -21.20 -7.60 29.46
C MET A 108 -22.62 -7.46 28.88
N ASN A 109 -22.72 -7.28 27.56
CA ASN A 109 -23.97 -7.13 26.82
C ASN A 109 -24.74 -8.45 26.64
N VAL A 110 -24.15 -9.60 27.00
CA VAL A 110 -24.81 -10.93 26.94
C VAL A 110 -24.86 -11.67 28.27
N TRP A 111 -24.41 -11.04 29.37
CA TRP A 111 -24.49 -11.63 30.71
C TRP A 111 -25.92 -12.03 31.10
N GLY A 112 -26.03 -13.15 31.82
CA GLY A 112 -27.29 -13.63 32.39
C GLY A 112 -27.75 -12.77 33.57
N ALA A 113 -26.87 -12.58 34.56
CA ALA A 113 -27.00 -11.56 35.58
C ALA A 113 -26.60 -10.20 34.99
N GLN A 114 -27.59 -9.53 34.41
CA GLN A 114 -27.42 -8.23 33.77
C GLN A 114 -26.98 -7.14 34.77
N THR A 115 -26.35 -6.10 34.23
CA THR A 115 -25.93 -4.89 34.93
C THR A 115 -26.37 -3.67 34.14
N THR A 116 -26.53 -2.52 34.80
CA THR A 116 -26.76 -1.27 34.08
C THR A 116 -25.45 -0.76 33.47
N PRO A 117 -25.51 0.03 32.38
CA PRO A 117 -24.32 0.66 31.83
C PRO A 117 -23.54 1.49 32.86
N ALA A 118 -24.23 2.19 33.75
CA ALA A 118 -23.59 2.99 34.78
C ALA A 118 -22.78 2.15 35.79
N GLU A 119 -23.32 1.01 36.21
CA GLU A 119 -22.66 0.08 37.15
C GLU A 119 -21.43 -0.57 36.50
N PHE A 120 -21.55 -1.04 35.26
CA PHE A 120 -20.42 -1.60 34.52
C PHE A 120 -19.32 -0.55 34.29
N ILE A 121 -19.70 0.66 33.84
CA ILE A 121 -18.74 1.75 33.61
C ILE A 121 -18.00 2.10 34.90
N ALA A 122 -18.70 2.17 36.03
CA ALA A 122 -18.07 2.43 37.33
C ALA A 122 -17.03 1.35 37.70
N ALA A 123 -17.42 0.07 37.57
CA ALA A 123 -16.53 -1.06 37.84
C ALA A 123 -15.32 -1.09 36.90
N TYR A 124 -15.55 -0.87 35.60
CA TYR A 124 -14.49 -0.84 34.60
C TYR A 124 -13.48 0.27 34.90
N ARG A 125 -13.96 1.50 35.15
CA ARG A 125 -13.10 2.64 35.48
C ARG A 125 -12.28 2.41 36.74
N HIS A 126 -12.89 1.81 37.77
CA HIS A 126 -12.20 1.47 39.02
C HIS A 126 -11.01 0.52 38.78
N ILE A 127 -11.20 -0.54 37.98
CA ILE A 127 -10.11 -1.46 37.60
C ILE A 127 -9.02 -0.73 36.79
N VAL A 128 -9.42 0.12 35.83
CA VAL A 128 -8.47 0.88 35.02
C VAL A 128 -7.66 1.85 35.88
N ASP A 129 -8.26 2.54 36.85
CA ASP A 129 -7.55 3.48 37.73
C ASP A 129 -6.46 2.75 38.54
N ILE A 130 -6.76 1.57 39.09
CA ILE A 130 -5.76 0.71 39.73
C ILE A 130 -4.69 0.31 38.71
N GLY A 131 -5.11 -0.18 37.54
CA GLY A 131 -4.21 -0.65 36.49
C GLY A 131 -3.23 0.41 36.00
N ARG A 132 -3.68 1.65 35.79
CA ARG A 132 -2.81 2.77 35.39
C ARG A 132 -1.79 3.14 36.47
N SER A 133 -2.15 2.96 37.75
CA SER A 133 -1.25 3.25 38.86
C SER A 133 -0.16 2.17 39.06
N ARG A 134 -0.47 0.90 38.77
CA ARG A 134 0.41 -0.25 39.04
C ARG A 134 1.15 -0.75 37.79
N ALA A 135 0.50 -0.71 36.65
CA ALA A 135 0.96 -1.30 35.39
C ALA A 135 0.68 -0.37 34.19
N PRO A 136 1.33 0.81 34.12
CA PRO A 136 1.02 1.83 33.10
C PRO A 136 1.24 1.39 31.66
N ARG A 137 1.94 0.26 31.44
CA ARG A 137 2.21 -0.33 30.11
C ARG A 137 1.15 -1.34 29.66
N VAL A 138 0.25 -1.77 30.55
CA VAL A 138 -0.82 -2.71 30.21
C VAL A 138 -1.91 -1.98 29.43
N ALA A 139 -2.27 -2.54 28.28
CA ALA A 139 -3.34 -2.01 27.43
C ALA A 139 -4.72 -2.46 27.92
N MET A 140 -5.60 -1.51 28.16
CA MET A 140 -6.98 -1.75 28.63
C MET A 140 -7.90 -2.01 27.45
N VAL A 141 -8.57 -3.17 27.46
CA VAL A 141 -9.45 -3.63 26.37
C VAL A 141 -10.90 -3.59 26.82
N PHE A 142 -11.74 -2.81 26.14
CA PHE A 142 -13.20 -2.82 26.31
C PHE A 142 -13.80 -3.76 25.26
N SER A 143 -14.43 -4.86 25.68
CA SER A 143 -14.77 -5.95 24.76
C SER A 143 -16.17 -6.50 24.97
N PRO A 144 -17.19 -5.95 24.28
CA PRO A 144 -18.51 -6.57 24.19
C PRO A 144 -18.47 -7.88 23.39
N ASN A 145 -19.55 -8.67 23.46
CA ASN A 145 -19.83 -9.69 22.45
C ASN A 145 -20.38 -9.01 21.18
N TYR A 146 -20.07 -9.55 20.00
CA TYR A 146 -20.48 -8.97 18.71
C TYR A 146 -21.99 -8.89 18.50
N SER A 147 -22.76 -9.80 19.13
CA SER A 147 -24.22 -9.82 19.08
C SER A 147 -24.79 -10.19 20.45
N GLY A 148 -26.10 -10.02 20.65
CA GLY A 148 -26.70 -10.33 21.95
C GLY A 148 -28.21 -10.29 21.99
N GLY A 149 -28.81 -11.20 22.77
CA GLY A 149 -30.26 -11.30 22.95
C GLY A 149 -30.85 -10.29 23.94
N ASN A 150 -30.00 -9.62 24.73
CA ASN A 150 -30.42 -8.73 25.82
C ASN A 150 -30.91 -7.34 25.37
N ARG A 151 -30.91 -7.05 24.05
CA ARG A 151 -31.28 -5.75 23.46
C ARG A 151 -30.50 -4.57 24.07
N GLN A 152 -29.20 -4.80 24.26
CA GLN A 152 -28.27 -3.81 24.79
C GLN A 152 -27.29 -3.41 23.69
N ASP A 153 -27.14 -2.11 23.46
CA ASP A 153 -26.19 -1.59 22.49
C ASP A 153 -24.79 -1.49 23.11
N MET A 154 -23.77 -1.96 22.40
CA MET A 154 -22.40 -2.03 22.90
C MET A 154 -21.80 -0.67 23.29
N ASP A 155 -22.24 0.41 22.63
CA ASP A 155 -21.75 1.77 22.86
C ASP A 155 -22.23 2.34 24.21
N THR A 156 -23.39 1.90 24.70
CA THR A 156 -23.93 2.36 25.99
C THR A 156 -23.04 2.00 27.18
N PHE A 157 -22.27 0.91 27.07
CA PHE A 157 -21.34 0.44 28.09
C PHE A 157 -19.94 1.06 27.95
N TYR A 158 -19.67 1.85 26.92
CA TYR A 158 -18.35 2.38 26.64
C TYR A 158 -17.87 3.33 27.77
N PRO A 159 -16.76 3.03 28.45
CA PRO A 159 -16.36 3.76 29.66
C PRO A 159 -15.69 5.10 29.37
N GLY A 160 -15.42 5.43 28.10
CA GLY A 160 -14.80 6.68 27.63
C GLY A 160 -13.34 6.50 27.19
N ASP A 161 -12.92 7.31 26.22
CA ASP A 161 -11.64 7.17 25.49
C ASP A 161 -10.39 7.15 26.38
N GLN A 162 -10.44 7.81 27.55
CA GLN A 162 -9.34 7.87 28.51
C GLN A 162 -9.13 6.55 29.28
N TYR A 163 -10.13 5.68 29.29
CA TYR A 163 -10.10 4.39 29.99
C TYR A 163 -9.85 3.20 29.06
N VAL A 164 -9.87 3.41 27.74
CA VAL A 164 -9.78 2.34 26.74
C VAL A 164 -8.61 2.58 25.80
N ASP A 165 -7.71 1.62 25.71
CA ASP A 165 -6.64 1.62 24.71
C ASP A 165 -7.08 0.91 23.43
N TRP A 166 -7.85 -0.18 23.58
CA TRP A 166 -8.28 -1.05 22.49
C TRP A 166 -9.75 -1.41 22.61
N ILE A 167 -10.44 -1.46 21.47
CA ILE A 167 -11.80 -2.00 21.39
C ILE A 167 -11.70 -3.48 21.03
N GLY A 168 -12.30 -4.31 21.87
CA GLY A 168 -12.34 -5.75 21.73
C GLY A 168 -13.68 -6.23 21.18
N THR A 169 -13.71 -7.48 20.70
CA THR A 169 -14.97 -8.21 20.58
C THR A 169 -14.72 -9.70 20.72
N SER A 170 -15.66 -10.41 21.32
CA SER A 170 -15.83 -11.83 21.09
C SER A 170 -16.56 -12.00 19.76
N LEU A 171 -16.00 -12.76 18.82
CA LEU A 171 -16.49 -12.84 17.43
C LEU A 171 -16.66 -14.30 17.01
N TYR A 172 -17.85 -14.83 17.26
CA TYR A 172 -18.23 -16.17 16.82
C TYR A 172 -19.02 -16.08 15.51
N TYR A 173 -18.81 -17.06 14.62
CA TYR A 173 -19.47 -17.15 13.32
C TYR A 173 -19.84 -18.60 13.04
N ASP A 174 -20.53 -19.17 14.03
CA ASP A 174 -20.90 -20.58 14.09
C ASP A 174 -21.98 -20.96 13.09
N ARG A 175 -21.93 -22.23 12.67
CA ARG A 175 -23.02 -22.85 11.92
C ARG A 175 -24.24 -23.12 12.78
N TYR A 176 -24.03 -23.46 14.06
CA TYR A 176 -25.08 -23.94 14.93
C TYR A 176 -25.23 -23.03 16.14
N HIS A 177 -26.48 -22.73 16.47
CA HIS A 177 -26.84 -21.86 17.58
C HIS A 177 -26.97 -22.65 18.88
N HIS A 178 -26.28 -22.24 19.94
CA HIS A 178 -26.31 -22.95 21.23
C HIS A 178 -27.70 -22.96 21.87
N SER A 179 -28.51 -21.91 21.67
CA SER A 179 -29.85 -21.84 22.31
C SER A 179 -30.91 -22.67 21.58
N GLY A 180 -30.60 -23.17 20.37
CA GLY A 180 -31.57 -23.82 19.49
C GLY A 180 -32.58 -22.89 18.82
N ASP A 181 -32.53 -21.58 19.09
CA ASP A 181 -33.40 -20.57 18.49
C ASP A 181 -32.99 -20.20 17.05
N THR A 182 -33.35 -21.08 16.11
CA THR A 182 -33.05 -20.88 14.68
C THR A 182 -33.92 -19.83 14.00
N ALA A 183 -34.99 -19.35 14.66
CA ALA A 183 -35.88 -18.33 14.10
C ALA A 183 -35.22 -16.94 14.01
N ARG A 184 -34.06 -16.76 14.67
CA ARG A 184 -33.32 -15.49 14.76
C ARG A 184 -31.86 -15.60 14.33
N ASP A 185 -31.51 -16.62 13.54
CA ASP A 185 -30.13 -16.85 13.09
C ASP A 185 -29.52 -15.63 12.36
N GLU A 186 -30.32 -14.93 11.54
CA GLU A 186 -29.88 -13.70 10.86
C GLU A 186 -29.52 -12.58 11.84
N PHE A 187 -30.30 -12.42 12.92
CA PHE A 187 -30.05 -11.41 13.93
C PHE A 187 -28.78 -11.72 14.74
N TYR A 188 -28.58 -12.99 15.09
CA TYR A 188 -27.39 -13.39 15.82
C TYR A 188 -26.16 -13.48 14.93
N GLY A 189 -26.31 -13.59 13.61
CA GLY A 189 -25.19 -13.77 12.69
C GLY A 189 -24.61 -15.19 12.77
N VAL A 190 -25.48 -16.21 12.73
CA VAL A 190 -25.11 -17.64 12.80
C VAL A 190 -25.73 -18.43 11.64
N GLY A 191 -25.38 -19.70 11.50
CA GLY A 191 -25.88 -20.55 10.43
C GLY A 191 -25.40 -20.07 9.06
N VAL A 192 -26.31 -19.98 8.09
CA VAL A 192 -25.98 -19.44 6.75
C VAL A 192 -25.57 -17.96 6.79
N TYR A 193 -25.89 -17.25 7.88
CA TYR A 193 -25.50 -15.87 8.14
C TYR A 193 -24.19 -15.75 8.94
N GLY A 194 -23.64 -16.86 9.42
CA GLY A 194 -22.39 -16.92 10.17
C GLY A 194 -21.20 -16.43 9.35
N ASP A 195 -20.86 -15.16 9.48
CA ASP A 195 -19.77 -14.52 8.73
C ASP A 195 -19.06 -13.48 9.57
N ALA A 196 -17.76 -13.71 9.81
CA ALA A 196 -16.94 -12.82 10.62
C ALA A 196 -16.91 -11.38 10.07
N MET A 197 -16.95 -11.19 8.74
CA MET A 197 -16.92 -9.86 8.15
C MET A 197 -18.20 -9.08 8.40
N LEU A 198 -19.35 -9.75 8.52
CA LEU A 198 -20.61 -9.10 8.86
C LEU A 198 -20.70 -8.87 10.36
N ASN A 199 -20.40 -9.90 11.14
CA ASN A 199 -20.53 -9.91 12.59
C ASN A 199 -19.65 -8.85 13.28
N VAL A 200 -18.49 -8.50 12.71
CA VAL A 200 -17.55 -7.53 13.31
C VAL A 200 -17.94 -6.06 13.09
N GLN A 201 -18.93 -5.77 12.24
CA GLN A 201 -19.16 -4.39 11.75
C GLN A 201 -19.44 -3.38 12.86
N GLN A 202 -20.24 -3.75 13.86
CA GLN A 202 -20.56 -2.84 14.97
C GLN A 202 -19.31 -2.48 15.78
N THR A 203 -18.45 -3.46 16.06
CA THR A 203 -17.17 -3.26 16.74
C THR A 203 -16.24 -2.33 15.95
N VAL A 204 -16.17 -2.51 14.62
CA VAL A 204 -15.38 -1.61 13.75
C VAL A 204 -15.95 -0.20 13.74
N ASN A 205 -17.28 -0.05 13.75
CA ASN A 205 -17.91 1.27 13.82
C ASN A 205 -17.59 1.97 15.14
N LEU A 206 -17.62 1.24 16.27
CA LEU A 206 -17.20 1.77 17.57
C LEU A 206 -15.71 2.16 17.55
N SER A 207 -14.86 1.33 16.95
CA SER A 207 -13.44 1.63 16.74
C SER A 207 -13.22 2.93 15.97
N ARG A 208 -13.95 3.15 14.88
CA ARG A 208 -13.88 4.38 14.08
C ARG A 208 -14.39 5.60 14.85
N LEU A 209 -15.47 5.44 15.62
CA LEU A 209 -16.04 6.51 16.43
C LEU A 209 -15.04 7.02 17.48
N HIS A 210 -14.30 6.11 18.11
CA HIS A 210 -13.37 6.42 19.20
C HIS A 210 -11.89 6.45 18.78
N ASN A 211 -11.61 6.24 17.49
CA ASN A 211 -10.27 6.15 16.92
C ASN A 211 -9.34 5.18 17.69
N LYS A 212 -9.83 3.97 17.98
CA LYS A 212 -9.07 2.93 18.70
C LYS A 212 -8.82 1.72 17.81
N PRO A 213 -7.67 1.03 17.94
CA PRO A 213 -7.46 -0.25 17.26
C PRO A 213 -8.41 -1.34 17.78
N VAL A 214 -8.66 -2.34 16.94
CA VAL A 214 -9.51 -3.50 17.25
C VAL A 214 -8.68 -4.74 17.55
N ILE A 215 -9.06 -5.45 18.62
CA ILE A 215 -8.61 -6.81 18.93
C ILE A 215 -9.82 -7.75 18.91
N LEU A 216 -9.75 -8.83 18.13
CA LEU A 216 -10.71 -9.93 18.27
C LEU A 216 -10.22 -10.77 19.43
N THR A 217 -10.88 -10.61 20.58
CA THR A 217 -10.34 -11.13 21.84
C THR A 217 -10.53 -12.62 21.95
N GLU A 218 -11.60 -13.16 21.38
CA GLU A 218 -11.88 -14.59 21.29
C GLU A 218 -12.87 -14.80 20.14
N GLY A 219 -13.07 -16.04 19.72
CA GLY A 219 -13.99 -16.36 18.65
C GLY A 219 -13.47 -17.40 17.67
N GLY A 220 -14.29 -17.69 16.67
CA GLY A 220 -14.05 -18.77 15.73
C GLY A 220 -15.34 -19.37 15.20
N SER A 221 -15.20 -20.52 14.54
CA SER A 221 -16.31 -21.40 14.21
C SER A 221 -16.03 -22.75 14.84
N SER A 222 -17.03 -23.31 15.49
CA SER A 222 -16.97 -24.61 16.13
C SER A 222 -16.77 -25.73 15.10
N ASN A 223 -15.82 -26.61 15.41
CA ASN A 223 -15.52 -27.81 14.62
C ASN A 223 -16.51 -28.94 14.90
N GLN A 224 -17.23 -28.88 16.03
CA GLN A 224 -18.26 -29.85 16.41
C GLN A 224 -19.38 -29.16 17.21
N PHE A 225 -20.62 -29.65 17.03
CA PHE A 225 -21.77 -29.27 17.86
C PHE A 225 -22.61 -30.50 18.21
N SER A 226 -22.89 -30.72 19.50
CA SER A 226 -23.70 -31.85 20.01
C SER A 226 -23.26 -33.22 19.44
N GLY A 227 -21.94 -33.44 19.34
CA GLY A 227 -21.35 -34.66 18.78
C GLY A 227 -21.42 -34.77 17.24
N GLN A 228 -21.93 -33.75 16.54
CA GLN A 228 -21.94 -33.69 15.08
C GLN A 228 -20.71 -32.96 14.57
N ASP A 229 -19.95 -33.62 13.69
CA ASP A 229 -18.80 -33.01 13.01
C ASP A 229 -19.23 -31.83 12.13
N ASN A 230 -18.46 -30.75 12.24
CA ASN A 230 -18.61 -29.50 11.49
C ASN A 230 -17.26 -29.00 10.97
N SER A 231 -16.21 -29.82 10.98
CA SER A 231 -14.83 -29.43 10.70
C SER A 231 -14.65 -28.74 9.36
N SER A 232 -15.28 -29.24 8.29
CA SER A 232 -15.16 -28.65 6.94
C SER A 232 -15.75 -27.24 6.86
N TRP A 233 -16.86 -27.00 7.55
CA TRP A 233 -17.47 -25.68 7.63
C TRP A 233 -16.59 -24.73 8.45
N ALA A 234 -16.16 -25.20 9.62
CA ALA A 234 -15.28 -24.42 10.50
C ALA A 234 -13.98 -24.02 9.81
N ALA A 235 -13.37 -24.94 9.05
CA ALA A 235 -12.17 -24.69 8.28
C ALA A 235 -12.37 -23.61 7.22
N GLU A 236 -13.46 -23.67 6.44
CA GLU A 236 -13.78 -22.62 5.45
C GLU A 236 -14.00 -21.26 6.10
N ARG A 237 -14.79 -21.21 7.18
CA ARG A 237 -15.05 -19.98 7.94
C ARG A 237 -13.78 -19.39 8.55
N MET A 238 -12.92 -20.24 9.10
CA MET A 238 -11.63 -19.84 9.65
C MET A 238 -10.72 -19.25 8.57
N GLN A 239 -10.63 -19.92 7.41
CA GLN A 239 -9.86 -19.42 6.27
C GLN A 239 -10.37 -18.05 5.83
N LYS A 240 -11.70 -17.90 5.70
CA LYS A 240 -12.35 -16.66 5.30
C LYS A 240 -12.06 -15.51 6.27
N ALA A 241 -12.22 -15.75 7.57
CA ALA A 241 -11.97 -14.76 8.61
C ALA A 241 -10.53 -14.25 8.58
N TYR A 242 -9.55 -15.18 8.57
CA TYR A 242 -8.14 -14.81 8.59
C TYR A 242 -7.66 -14.18 7.27
N SER A 243 -8.26 -14.50 6.13
CA SER A 243 -7.90 -13.84 4.87
C SER A 243 -8.53 -12.45 4.71
N PHE A 244 -9.77 -12.25 5.16
CA PHE A 244 -10.52 -11.03 4.83
C PHE A 244 -10.58 -9.99 5.93
N LEU A 245 -10.62 -10.37 7.21
CA LEU A 245 -10.79 -9.41 8.30
C LEU A 245 -9.71 -8.32 8.29
N PRO A 246 -8.39 -8.64 8.25
CA PRO A 246 -7.35 -7.61 8.16
C PRO A 246 -7.38 -6.78 6.88
N MET A 247 -7.88 -7.35 5.78
CA MET A 247 -7.94 -6.69 4.48
C MET A 247 -9.08 -5.67 4.41
N VAL A 248 -10.26 -6.06 4.90
CA VAL A 248 -11.48 -5.25 4.82
C VAL A 248 -11.55 -4.24 5.95
N TYR A 249 -11.04 -4.61 7.14
CA TYR A 249 -11.06 -3.82 8.35
C TYR A 249 -9.64 -3.60 8.87
N PRO A 250 -8.91 -2.60 8.32
CA PRO A 250 -7.54 -2.31 8.73
C PRO A 250 -7.44 -1.87 10.20
N GLU A 251 -8.56 -1.55 10.86
CA GLU A 251 -8.63 -1.30 12.30
C GLU A 251 -8.28 -2.53 13.13
N ILE A 252 -8.46 -3.74 12.59
CA ILE A 252 -8.13 -5.01 13.26
C ILE A 252 -6.61 -5.18 13.29
N LYS A 253 -6.05 -5.18 14.51
CA LYS A 253 -4.61 -5.30 14.74
C LYS A 253 -4.21 -6.54 15.52
N CYS A 254 -5.15 -7.25 16.13
CA CYS A 254 -4.92 -8.53 16.80
C CYS A 254 -6.12 -9.47 16.64
N ILE A 255 -5.88 -10.76 16.40
CA ILE A 255 -6.90 -11.81 16.34
C ILE A 255 -6.49 -12.98 17.23
N ILE A 256 -7.31 -13.28 18.24
CA ILE A 256 -7.12 -14.45 19.10
C ILE A 256 -8.29 -15.41 18.86
N SER A 257 -7.98 -16.59 18.35
CA SER A 257 -8.98 -17.65 18.14
C SER A 257 -9.17 -18.49 19.39
N SER A 258 -10.42 -18.87 19.65
CA SER A 258 -10.77 -19.85 20.67
C SER A 258 -10.26 -21.23 20.24
N ASP A 259 -9.50 -21.87 21.11
CA ASP A 259 -8.91 -23.21 20.93
C ASP A 259 -9.19 -24.05 22.18
N TYR A 260 -10.47 -24.21 22.48
CA TYR A 260 -10.97 -24.97 23.63
C TYR A 260 -12.30 -25.63 23.29
N GLY A 261 -12.59 -26.74 23.97
CA GLY A 261 -13.87 -27.43 23.91
C GLY A 261 -14.63 -27.28 25.21
N ASN A 262 -15.96 -27.39 25.15
CA ASN A 262 -16.78 -27.23 26.33
C ASN A 262 -18.04 -28.10 26.32
N ASP A 263 -18.10 -29.04 27.26
CA ASP A 263 -19.17 -30.02 27.36
C ASP A 263 -20.54 -29.39 27.67
N TRP A 264 -20.59 -28.34 28.51
CA TRP A 264 -21.89 -27.79 28.94
C TRP A 264 -22.64 -27.10 27.80
N SER A 265 -21.92 -26.47 26.86
CA SER A 265 -22.50 -25.88 25.65
C SER A 265 -22.60 -26.90 24.51
N SER A 266 -22.02 -28.09 24.66
CA SER A 266 -21.91 -29.10 23.60
C SER A 266 -21.26 -28.54 22.34
N VAL A 267 -20.31 -27.61 22.49
CA VAL A 267 -19.62 -26.93 21.39
C VAL A 267 -18.13 -27.19 21.54
N ASP A 268 -17.47 -27.47 20.42
CA ASP A 268 -16.02 -27.63 20.36
C ASP A 268 -15.39 -26.61 19.41
N TYR A 269 -14.53 -25.73 19.93
CA TYR A 269 -13.74 -24.78 19.16
C TYR A 269 -12.28 -25.21 19.03
N THR A 270 -11.87 -26.38 19.55
CA THR A 270 -10.48 -26.80 19.41
C THR A 270 -10.12 -26.89 17.93
N PHE A 271 -8.89 -26.53 17.64
CA PHE A 271 -8.29 -26.83 16.36
C PHE A 271 -6.90 -27.39 16.52
N TYR A 272 -6.27 -27.30 17.70
CA TYR A 272 -4.97 -27.90 17.96
C TYR A 272 -4.92 -29.41 17.68
N ASP A 273 -6.03 -30.12 17.82
CA ASP A 273 -6.21 -31.55 17.54
C ASP A 273 -7.11 -31.82 16.33
N ASN A 274 -7.63 -30.79 15.67
CA ASN A 274 -8.39 -30.89 14.43
C ASN A 274 -7.55 -30.47 13.22
N SER A 275 -7.01 -31.45 12.50
CA SER A 275 -6.08 -31.22 11.38
C SER A 275 -6.70 -30.45 10.22
N VAL A 276 -8.03 -30.55 10.01
CA VAL A 276 -8.75 -29.86 8.93
C VAL A 276 -8.81 -28.37 9.22
N VAL A 277 -9.23 -27.99 10.43
CA VAL A 277 -9.32 -26.58 10.85
C VAL A 277 -7.92 -25.97 11.00
N THR A 278 -6.97 -26.70 11.60
CA THR A 278 -5.57 -26.23 11.71
C THR A 278 -4.94 -25.96 10.35
N SER A 279 -5.16 -26.83 9.35
CA SER A 279 -4.59 -26.62 8.01
C SER A 279 -5.16 -25.35 7.35
N ALA A 280 -6.47 -25.11 7.48
CA ALA A 280 -7.11 -23.93 6.92
C ALA A 280 -6.65 -22.63 7.60
N TYR A 281 -6.52 -22.64 8.94
CA TYR A 281 -5.95 -21.54 9.71
C TYR A 281 -4.52 -21.21 9.26
N ARG A 282 -3.64 -22.22 9.20
CA ARG A 282 -2.24 -22.05 8.77
C ARG A 282 -2.14 -21.56 7.34
N GLN A 283 -2.97 -22.08 6.42
CA GLN A 283 -2.99 -21.62 5.04
C GLN A 283 -3.37 -20.15 4.93
N ALA A 284 -4.41 -19.70 5.66
CA ALA A 284 -4.86 -18.31 5.62
C ALA A 284 -3.86 -17.32 6.22
N VAL A 285 -3.14 -17.73 7.27
CA VAL A 285 -2.04 -16.95 7.84
C VAL A 285 -0.89 -16.87 6.85
N ALA A 286 -0.44 -18.01 6.31
CA ALA A 286 0.71 -18.05 5.40
C ALA A 286 0.46 -17.34 4.05
N SER A 287 -0.79 -17.29 3.58
CA SER A 287 -1.15 -16.60 2.34
C SER A 287 -1.34 -15.09 2.51
N SER A 288 -1.23 -14.55 3.72
CA SER A 288 -1.54 -13.16 4.02
C SER A 288 -0.31 -12.42 4.56
N PRO A 289 0.17 -11.38 3.87
CA PRO A 289 1.40 -10.66 4.26
C PRO A 289 1.21 -9.73 5.47
N VAL A 290 -0.03 -9.65 6.00
CA VAL A 290 -0.38 -8.75 7.10
C VAL A 290 -0.08 -9.33 8.48
N TYR A 291 0.01 -10.66 8.59
CA TYR A 291 0.29 -11.32 9.85
C TYR A 291 1.77 -11.24 10.17
N VAL A 292 2.06 -11.10 11.46
CA VAL A 292 3.42 -11.05 11.97
C VAL A 292 3.66 -12.21 12.91
N HIS A 293 4.87 -12.77 12.88
CA HIS A 293 5.23 -13.98 13.62
C HIS A 293 5.95 -13.69 14.93
N ASP A 294 6.34 -12.44 15.12
CA ASP A 294 6.80 -11.85 16.36
C ASP A 294 6.04 -10.54 16.61
N TYR A 295 5.70 -10.23 17.86
CA TYR A 295 5.03 -8.95 18.18
C TYR A 295 5.86 -7.72 17.77
N ARG A 296 7.18 -7.89 17.55
CA ARG A 296 8.14 -6.85 17.13
C ARG A 296 8.25 -6.69 15.62
N ASP A 297 7.72 -7.61 14.83
CA ASP A 297 7.81 -7.51 13.38
C ASP A 297 6.99 -6.32 12.85
N THR A 298 7.36 -5.88 11.64
CA THR A 298 6.55 -4.97 10.84
C THR A 298 5.78 -5.77 9.79
N GLY A 299 4.45 -5.73 9.84
CA GLY A 299 3.59 -6.39 8.86
C GLY A 299 3.22 -5.48 7.68
N ALA A 300 2.84 -6.09 6.55
CA ALA A 300 2.25 -5.35 5.43
C ALA A 300 0.79 -4.94 5.74
N TYR A 301 0.20 -4.14 4.85
CA TYR A 301 -1.21 -3.78 4.90
C TYR A 301 -1.79 -3.71 3.49
N TYR A 302 -3.10 -3.87 3.38
CA TYR A 302 -3.82 -3.70 2.13
C TYR A 302 -4.19 -2.23 1.92
N THR A 303 -4.01 -1.75 0.70
CA THR A 303 -4.53 -0.45 0.26
C THR A 303 -5.72 -0.69 -0.66
N LYS A 304 -6.85 -0.02 -0.40
CA LYS A 304 -7.99 -0.07 -1.33
C LYS A 304 -7.55 0.45 -2.68
N LEU A 305 -7.83 -0.29 -3.75
CA LEU A 305 -7.38 0.08 -5.09
C LEU A 305 -7.84 1.47 -5.52
N SER A 306 -9.05 1.87 -5.13
CA SER A 306 -9.60 3.22 -5.38
C SER A 306 -8.85 4.36 -4.66
N ALA A 307 -8.01 4.05 -3.68
CA ALA A 307 -7.18 5.01 -2.96
C ALA A 307 -5.76 5.12 -3.56
N TYR A 308 -5.38 4.23 -4.48
CA TYR A 308 -4.10 4.30 -5.17
C TYR A 308 -4.22 5.20 -6.41
N THR A 309 -3.54 6.35 -6.40
CA THR A 309 -3.61 7.36 -7.48
C THR A 309 -2.38 7.38 -8.37
N GLY A 310 -1.37 6.56 -8.08
CA GLY A 310 -0.14 6.48 -8.86
C GLY A 310 -0.33 5.76 -10.19
N LYS A 311 0.62 5.96 -11.11
CA LYS A 311 0.79 5.04 -12.23
C LYS A 311 1.28 3.69 -11.70
N TRP A 312 0.90 2.63 -12.38
CA TRP A 312 1.28 1.27 -12.05
C TRP A 312 2.60 0.99 -12.74
N GLU A 313 3.53 0.41 -12.01
CA GLU A 313 4.88 0.09 -12.46
C GLU A 313 5.29 -1.25 -11.86
N GLY A 314 6.08 -2.04 -12.60
CA GLY A 314 6.56 -3.34 -12.15
C GLY A 314 5.43 -4.34 -11.91
N THR A 315 5.48 -5.05 -10.78
CA THR A 315 4.49 -6.05 -10.40
C THR A 315 3.52 -5.52 -9.37
N MET A 316 2.23 -5.67 -9.63
CA MET A 316 1.14 -5.27 -8.76
C MET A 316 0.52 -6.50 -8.11
N ASP A 317 0.66 -6.62 -6.80
CA ASP A 317 0.03 -7.68 -6.00
C ASP A 317 -1.40 -7.27 -5.59
N LEU A 318 -2.36 -8.06 -6.03
CA LEU A 318 -3.78 -7.79 -5.95
C LEU A 318 -4.46 -8.84 -5.07
N ALA A 319 -5.51 -8.43 -4.38
CA ALA A 319 -6.41 -9.33 -3.67
C ALA A 319 -7.85 -8.81 -3.81
N ALA A 320 -8.81 -9.73 -3.73
CA ALA A 320 -10.22 -9.40 -3.81
C ALA A 320 -11.00 -10.10 -2.72
N TYR A 321 -12.12 -9.49 -2.32
CA TYR A 321 -13.11 -10.14 -1.48
C TYR A 321 -14.49 -9.87 -2.04
N THR A 322 -15.42 -10.74 -1.64
CA THR A 322 -16.84 -10.54 -1.84
C THR A 322 -17.57 -11.23 -0.71
N TYR A 323 -18.76 -10.73 -0.37
CA TYR A 323 -19.66 -11.46 0.50
C TYR A 323 -20.39 -12.52 -0.34
N SER A 324 -20.34 -13.75 0.14
CA SER A 324 -21.05 -14.90 -0.41
C SER A 324 -21.18 -15.96 0.69
N PRO A 325 -22.34 -16.65 0.81
CA PRO A 325 -22.49 -17.78 1.72
C PRO A 325 -21.62 -18.97 1.29
N ASP A 326 -21.40 -19.13 -0.02
CA ASP A 326 -20.57 -20.18 -0.61
C ASP A 326 -19.18 -19.66 -1.00
N LYS A 327 -18.16 -20.52 -0.91
CA LYS A 327 -16.81 -20.23 -1.43
C LYS A 327 -16.86 -20.16 -2.96
N LEU A 328 -16.47 -19.01 -3.51
CA LEU A 328 -16.47 -18.73 -4.95
C LEU A 328 -15.08 -18.95 -5.56
N SER A 329 -14.99 -18.85 -6.89
CA SER A 329 -13.74 -18.55 -7.59
C SER A 329 -13.76 -17.10 -8.11
N ALA A 330 -12.58 -16.54 -8.40
CA ALA A 330 -12.39 -15.22 -8.96
C ALA A 330 -11.54 -15.30 -10.23
N VAL A 331 -11.97 -14.62 -11.29
CA VAL A 331 -11.23 -14.47 -12.55
C VAL A 331 -10.77 -13.02 -12.65
N TRP A 332 -9.47 -12.83 -12.84
CA TRP A 332 -8.87 -11.51 -13.05
C TRP A 332 -8.53 -11.31 -14.52
N SER A 333 -8.87 -10.13 -15.05
CA SER A 333 -8.54 -9.73 -16.41
C SER A 333 -8.05 -8.29 -16.49
N VAL A 334 -7.18 -8.01 -17.47
CA VAL A 334 -6.76 -6.67 -17.89
C VAL A 334 -7.21 -6.47 -19.33
N ASP A 335 -7.94 -5.40 -19.60
CA ASP A 335 -8.51 -5.08 -20.92
C ASP A 335 -9.28 -6.25 -21.55
N GLY A 336 -9.97 -7.02 -20.70
CA GLY A 336 -10.74 -8.20 -21.08
C GLY A 336 -9.92 -9.48 -21.25
N GLN A 337 -8.59 -9.43 -21.18
CA GLN A 337 -7.73 -10.61 -21.24
C GLN A 337 -7.49 -11.19 -19.85
N ILE A 338 -7.87 -12.46 -19.65
CA ILE A 338 -7.70 -13.15 -18.38
C ILE A 338 -6.21 -13.41 -18.12
N PHE A 339 -5.72 -13.06 -16.94
CA PHE A 339 -4.35 -13.36 -16.51
C PHE A 339 -4.28 -14.23 -15.24
N ALA A 340 -5.36 -14.33 -14.46
CA ALA A 340 -5.42 -15.23 -13.31
C ALA A 340 -6.83 -15.77 -13.06
N THR A 341 -6.90 -16.97 -12.47
CA THR A 341 -8.12 -17.56 -11.91
C THR A 341 -7.78 -18.19 -10.57
N CYS A 342 -8.49 -17.79 -9.53
CA CYS A 342 -8.13 -18.07 -8.14
C CYS A 342 -9.33 -18.67 -7.40
N THR A 343 -9.10 -19.72 -6.62
CA THR A 343 -10.15 -20.38 -5.81
C THR A 343 -9.96 -20.17 -4.32
N ASP A 344 -8.75 -19.82 -3.88
CA ASP A 344 -8.44 -19.61 -2.46
C ASP A 344 -8.53 -18.15 -2.05
N TYR A 345 -8.88 -17.92 -0.79
CA TYR A 345 -8.87 -16.60 -0.19
C TYR A 345 -7.42 -16.08 -0.03
N PRO A 346 -7.16 -14.76 -0.23
CA PRO A 346 -8.10 -13.69 -0.52
C PRO A 346 -8.25 -13.43 -2.05
N TYR A 347 -8.39 -14.48 -2.85
CA TYR A 347 -8.50 -14.39 -4.30
C TYR A 347 -7.34 -13.61 -4.94
N ALA A 348 -6.14 -13.84 -4.42
CA ALA A 348 -4.95 -13.07 -4.75
C ALA A 348 -4.50 -13.32 -6.20
N ALA A 349 -3.99 -12.28 -6.86
CA ALA A 349 -3.39 -12.34 -8.18
C ALA A 349 -2.21 -11.37 -8.26
N SER A 350 -1.24 -11.66 -9.12
CA SER A 350 -0.08 -10.78 -9.34
C SER A 350 -0.03 -10.42 -10.82
N LEU A 351 0.06 -9.13 -11.11
CA LEU A 351 0.06 -8.58 -12.47
C LEU A 351 1.37 -7.82 -12.72
N ASP A 352 2.20 -8.33 -13.64
CA ASP A 352 3.33 -7.59 -14.17
C ASP A 352 2.83 -6.60 -15.24
N VAL A 353 2.84 -5.30 -14.90
CA VAL A 353 2.40 -4.24 -15.81
C VAL A 353 3.48 -3.79 -16.77
N SER A 354 4.73 -4.26 -16.64
CA SER A 354 5.81 -3.90 -17.57
C SER A 354 5.59 -4.45 -18.98
N ALA A 355 4.76 -5.49 -19.12
CA ALA A 355 4.35 -6.06 -20.39
C ALA A 355 3.17 -5.31 -21.05
N LEU A 356 2.53 -4.38 -20.33
CA LEU A 356 1.45 -3.57 -20.87
C LEU A 356 2.00 -2.37 -21.65
N ALA A 357 1.21 -1.87 -22.60
CA ALA A 357 1.52 -0.59 -23.23
C ALA A 357 1.48 0.52 -22.17
N GLY A 358 2.19 1.63 -22.38
CA GLY A 358 1.94 2.80 -21.54
C GLY A 358 0.60 3.43 -21.90
N GLY A 359 -0.07 4.01 -20.89
CA GLY A 359 -1.39 4.62 -21.07
C GLY A 359 -2.46 4.03 -20.16
N ASP A 360 -3.72 4.18 -20.55
CA ASP A 360 -4.90 3.76 -19.78
C ASP A 360 -5.22 2.28 -20.00
N HIS A 361 -5.50 1.58 -18.91
CA HIS A 361 -5.90 0.16 -18.86
C HIS A 361 -7.08 -0.04 -17.91
N SER A 362 -7.75 -1.19 -18.02
CA SER A 362 -8.87 -1.58 -17.15
C SER A 362 -8.63 -2.95 -16.53
N LEU A 363 -8.47 -3.00 -15.21
CA LEU A 363 -8.44 -4.23 -14.42
C LEU A 363 -9.86 -4.63 -14.04
N THR A 364 -10.22 -5.90 -14.17
CA THR A 364 -11.52 -6.45 -13.74
C THR A 364 -11.33 -7.72 -12.93
N VAL A 365 -12.09 -7.86 -11.85
CA VAL A 365 -12.29 -9.13 -11.13
C VAL A 365 -13.75 -9.55 -11.26
N THR A 366 -13.97 -10.82 -11.63
CA THR A 366 -15.31 -11.43 -11.77
C THR A 366 -15.38 -12.71 -10.97
N PHE A 367 -16.33 -12.81 -10.05
CA PHE A 367 -16.56 -13.99 -9.24
C PHE A 367 -17.48 -15.00 -9.94
N SER A 368 -17.40 -16.27 -9.56
CA SER A 368 -18.20 -17.36 -10.16
C SER A 368 -19.72 -17.20 -10.04
N ASN A 369 -20.19 -16.37 -9.11
CA ASN A 369 -21.61 -16.02 -8.98
C ASN A 369 -22.03 -14.83 -9.88
N GLY A 370 -21.11 -14.31 -10.72
CA GLY A 370 -21.36 -13.19 -11.63
C GLY A 370 -21.11 -11.81 -11.03
N ALA A 371 -20.85 -11.68 -9.72
CA ALA A 371 -20.45 -10.40 -9.14
C ALA A 371 -19.10 -9.95 -9.73
N SER A 372 -18.98 -8.69 -10.12
CA SER A 372 -17.74 -8.18 -10.72
C SER A 372 -17.45 -6.74 -10.31
N LYS A 373 -16.19 -6.34 -10.46
CA LYS A 373 -15.74 -4.96 -10.28
C LYS A 373 -14.59 -4.64 -11.21
N SER A 374 -14.63 -3.45 -11.82
CA SER A 374 -13.58 -2.94 -12.71
C SER A 374 -12.96 -1.65 -12.17
N TYR A 375 -11.68 -1.45 -12.46
CA TYR A 375 -10.91 -0.27 -12.09
C TYR A 375 -10.04 0.16 -13.27
N ALA A 376 -10.11 1.44 -13.61
CA ALA A 376 -9.17 2.04 -14.55
C ALA A 376 -7.84 2.31 -13.85
N PHE A 377 -6.74 2.11 -14.55
CA PHE A 377 -5.39 2.45 -14.08
C PHE A 377 -4.51 2.92 -15.25
N GLN A 378 -3.40 3.57 -14.92
CA GLN A 378 -2.42 4.02 -15.91
C GLN A 378 -1.10 3.30 -15.72
N VAL A 379 -0.45 2.92 -16.81
CA VAL A 379 0.91 2.37 -16.82
C VAL A 379 1.87 3.43 -17.34
N THR A 380 3.03 3.56 -16.69
CA THR A 380 4.11 4.44 -17.17
C THR A 380 4.69 3.85 -18.46
N GLU A 381 4.79 4.66 -19.53
CA GLU A 381 5.48 4.24 -20.76
C GLU A 381 6.92 3.82 -20.45
N ALA A 382 7.33 2.66 -20.96
CA ALA A 382 8.72 2.22 -20.86
C ALA A 382 9.66 3.26 -21.50
N PRO A 383 10.82 3.55 -20.88
CA PRO A 383 11.78 4.50 -21.45
C PRO A 383 12.32 3.98 -22.78
N VAL A 384 12.39 4.88 -23.77
CA VAL A 384 12.98 4.61 -25.09
C VAL A 384 14.36 5.25 -25.16
N TYR A 385 15.33 4.55 -25.75
CA TYR A 385 16.71 5.00 -25.86
C TYR A 385 17.17 5.03 -27.33
N ALA A 386 17.96 6.03 -27.70
CA ALA A 386 18.69 6.07 -28.96
C ALA A 386 19.89 5.11 -28.94
N GLN A 387 20.51 4.86 -30.09
CA GLN A 387 21.65 3.94 -30.24
C GLN A 387 22.88 4.31 -29.40
N ASP A 388 23.04 5.58 -29.02
CA ASP A 388 24.10 6.06 -28.13
C ASP A 388 23.76 5.93 -26.63
N GLY A 389 22.58 5.38 -26.31
CA GLY A 389 22.10 5.18 -24.94
C GLY A 389 21.39 6.40 -24.32
N ALA A 390 21.23 7.50 -25.05
CA ALA A 390 20.47 8.65 -24.55
C ALA A 390 18.96 8.37 -24.55
N GLN A 391 18.26 8.78 -23.50
CA GLN A 391 16.81 8.66 -23.44
C GLN A 391 16.16 9.63 -24.45
N VAL A 392 15.20 9.13 -25.21
CA VAL A 392 14.47 9.87 -26.26
C VAL A 392 12.98 9.62 -26.15
N SER A 393 12.19 10.52 -26.72
CA SER A 393 10.79 10.26 -26.98
C SER A 393 10.64 9.18 -28.06
N LYS A 394 9.62 8.32 -27.94
CA LYS A 394 9.35 7.24 -28.91
C LYS A 394 9.21 7.75 -30.35
N TRP A 395 8.64 8.94 -30.54
CA TRP A 395 8.49 9.57 -31.86
C TRP A 395 9.83 10.02 -32.47
N ALA A 396 10.84 10.30 -31.65
CA ALA A 396 12.13 10.84 -32.07
C ALA A 396 13.18 9.76 -32.34
N GLN A 397 13.06 8.57 -31.72
CA GLN A 397 14.08 7.51 -31.72
C GLN A 397 14.66 7.23 -33.11
N ALA A 398 13.82 6.90 -34.09
CA ALA A 398 14.28 6.53 -35.43
C ALA A 398 15.06 7.65 -36.13
N GLN A 399 14.69 8.91 -35.89
CA GLN A 399 15.33 10.06 -36.53
C GLN A 399 16.61 10.48 -35.79
N VAL A 400 16.66 10.36 -34.47
CA VAL A 400 17.89 10.54 -33.69
C VAL A 400 18.91 9.45 -34.04
N ASP A 401 18.48 8.20 -34.17
CA ASP A 401 19.32 7.08 -34.61
C ASP A 401 19.88 7.32 -36.01
N GLU A 402 19.09 7.89 -36.90
CA GLU A 402 19.56 8.27 -38.23
C GLU A 402 20.54 9.45 -38.18
N ALA A 403 20.32 10.44 -37.32
CA ALA A 403 21.26 11.53 -37.10
C ALA A 403 22.61 11.01 -36.55
N LEU A 404 22.58 10.03 -35.65
CA LEU A 404 23.77 9.33 -35.15
C LEU A 404 24.51 8.62 -36.29
N ALA A 405 23.79 7.90 -37.15
CA ALA A 405 24.38 7.20 -38.29
C ALA A 405 25.02 8.14 -39.32
N GLN A 406 24.60 9.41 -39.37
CA GLN A 406 25.15 10.45 -40.24
C GLN A 406 26.23 11.31 -39.57
N ASP A 407 26.68 10.95 -38.36
CA ASP A 407 27.66 11.71 -37.57
C ASP A 407 27.21 13.17 -37.31
N LEU A 408 25.90 13.39 -37.12
CA LEU A 408 25.31 14.72 -36.87
C LEU A 408 25.16 15.05 -35.38
N VAL A 409 25.30 14.07 -34.49
CA VAL A 409 25.12 14.24 -33.04
C VAL A 409 26.46 14.57 -32.39
N PRO A 410 26.67 15.79 -31.85
CA PRO A 410 27.89 16.13 -31.13
C PRO A 410 27.99 15.41 -29.78
N GLN A 411 29.21 15.29 -29.26
CA GLN A 411 29.43 14.85 -27.88
C GLN A 411 28.98 15.92 -26.89
N GLY A 412 28.73 15.55 -25.63
CA GLY A 412 28.42 16.50 -24.54
C GLY A 412 26.96 16.95 -24.45
N LEU A 413 26.03 16.25 -25.11
CA LEU A 413 24.59 16.54 -25.03
C LEU A 413 23.92 15.99 -23.75
N GLY A 414 24.58 15.07 -23.02
CA GLY A 414 24.01 14.42 -21.84
C GLY A 414 23.33 13.09 -22.17
N SER A 415 22.60 12.52 -21.21
CA SER A 415 21.98 11.18 -21.32
C SER A 415 20.45 11.20 -21.52
N ASP A 416 19.83 12.38 -21.60
CA ASP A 416 18.40 12.54 -21.85
C ASP A 416 18.20 13.65 -22.89
N TYR A 417 17.77 13.29 -24.10
CA TYR A 417 17.59 14.23 -25.20
C TYR A 417 16.21 14.89 -25.21
N ARG A 418 15.34 14.55 -24.27
CA ARG A 418 14.01 15.19 -24.12
C ARG A 418 14.11 16.57 -23.46
N VAL A 419 15.22 16.86 -22.80
CA VAL A 419 15.46 18.16 -22.15
C VAL A 419 15.79 19.26 -23.16
N GLU A 420 15.59 20.51 -22.76
CA GLU A 420 15.88 21.70 -23.58
C GLU A 420 17.38 21.84 -23.86
N ILE A 421 17.73 22.18 -25.11
CA ILE A 421 19.13 22.32 -25.54
C ILE A 421 19.70 23.71 -25.20
N THR A 422 20.92 23.74 -24.70
CA THR A 422 21.62 25.01 -24.40
C THR A 422 22.24 25.62 -25.66
N ARG A 423 22.58 26.91 -25.60
CA ARG A 423 23.31 27.61 -26.68
C ARG A 423 24.66 26.98 -26.98
N GLY A 424 25.38 26.51 -25.95
CA GLY A 424 26.64 25.78 -26.12
C GLY A 424 26.45 24.45 -26.84
N GLN A 425 25.46 23.66 -26.43
CA GLN A 425 25.12 22.41 -27.09
C GLN A 425 24.66 22.61 -28.54
N PHE A 426 23.87 23.66 -28.80
CA PHE A 426 23.42 23.97 -30.16
C PHE A 426 24.57 24.49 -31.04
N ALA A 427 25.55 25.20 -30.47
CA ALA A 427 26.77 25.58 -31.18
C ALA A 427 27.57 24.34 -31.61
N ALA A 428 27.69 23.35 -30.72
CA ALA A 428 28.28 22.06 -31.07
C ALA A 428 27.51 21.32 -32.17
N ALA A 429 26.17 21.37 -32.12
CA ALA A 429 25.34 20.80 -33.18
C ALA A 429 25.57 21.50 -34.53
N ALA A 430 25.71 22.83 -34.55
CA ALA A 430 25.98 23.60 -35.76
C ALA A 430 27.36 23.28 -36.37
N VAL A 431 28.40 23.14 -35.54
CA VAL A 431 29.74 22.70 -35.97
C VAL A 431 29.67 21.29 -36.56
N LYS A 432 29.02 20.36 -35.84
CA LYS A 432 28.88 18.97 -36.28
C LYS A 432 28.13 18.85 -37.61
N LEU A 433 27.08 19.63 -37.78
CA LEU A 433 26.33 19.74 -39.03
C LEU A 433 27.19 20.26 -40.19
N TYR A 434 27.99 21.31 -39.95
CA TYR A 434 28.94 21.81 -40.96
C TYR A 434 29.93 20.73 -41.38
N GLU A 435 30.54 20.03 -40.42
CA GLU A 435 31.51 18.98 -40.74
C GLU A 435 30.88 17.85 -41.57
N ALA A 436 29.68 17.41 -41.18
CA ALA A 436 28.96 16.38 -41.90
C ALA A 436 28.51 16.80 -43.31
N MET A 437 28.13 18.06 -43.50
CA MET A 437 27.68 18.57 -44.80
C MET A 437 28.83 18.95 -45.74
N SER A 438 29.90 19.58 -45.23
CA SER A 438 31.07 19.97 -46.02
C SER A 438 32.03 18.82 -46.32
N GLY A 439 32.08 17.81 -45.44
CA GLY A 439 33.13 16.80 -45.43
C GLY A 439 34.47 17.30 -44.88
N GLU A 440 34.53 18.53 -44.35
CA GLU A 440 35.72 19.14 -43.77
C GLU A 440 35.63 19.17 -42.25
N LYS A 441 36.78 19.18 -41.57
CA LYS A 441 36.83 19.40 -40.11
C LYS A 441 36.84 20.89 -39.80
N ALA A 442 36.14 21.26 -38.72
CA ALA A 442 36.18 22.62 -38.21
C ALA A 442 37.63 22.96 -37.82
N PRO A 443 38.17 24.12 -38.24
CA PRO A 443 39.53 24.52 -37.92
C PRO A 443 39.71 24.68 -36.42
N ALA A 444 40.95 24.61 -35.93
CA ALA A 444 41.24 24.97 -34.54
C ALA A 444 40.94 26.49 -34.32
N PRO A 445 40.38 26.88 -33.16
CA PRO A 445 40.09 28.28 -32.88
C PRO A 445 41.38 29.09 -32.78
N SER A 446 41.41 30.28 -33.39
CA SER A 446 42.60 31.15 -33.40
C SER A 446 42.79 31.95 -32.09
N GLY A 447 41.77 31.97 -31.22
CA GLY A 447 41.78 32.63 -29.92
C GLY A 447 40.45 32.48 -29.17
N SER A 448 40.30 33.19 -28.04
CA SER A 448 39.04 33.23 -27.29
C SER A 448 38.18 34.42 -27.73
N ALA A 449 37.06 34.13 -28.38
CA ALA A 449 36.10 35.16 -28.80
C ALA A 449 35.19 35.65 -27.65
N PHE A 450 35.10 34.89 -26.56
CA PHE A 450 34.20 35.14 -25.44
C PHE A 450 34.92 35.07 -24.10
N THR A 451 34.37 35.76 -23.09
CA THR A 451 34.93 35.86 -21.74
C THR A 451 34.37 34.82 -20.76
N ASP A 452 33.26 34.18 -21.10
CA ASP A 452 32.46 33.28 -20.24
C ASP A 452 32.49 31.82 -20.68
N THR A 453 33.33 31.46 -21.67
CA THR A 453 33.55 30.08 -22.08
C THR A 453 34.93 29.90 -22.68
N THR A 454 35.52 28.73 -22.44
CA THR A 454 36.76 28.26 -23.07
C THR A 454 36.54 26.96 -23.85
N ASP A 455 35.27 26.57 -24.08
CA ASP A 455 34.95 25.35 -24.82
C ASP A 455 35.43 25.49 -26.27
N PRO A 456 36.34 24.61 -26.74
CA PRO A 456 36.90 24.71 -28.07
C PRO A 456 35.82 24.67 -29.16
N VAL A 457 34.74 23.90 -28.99
CA VAL A 457 33.69 23.75 -30.01
C VAL A 457 32.88 25.03 -30.16
N ILE A 458 32.63 25.74 -29.06
CA ILE A 458 31.95 27.06 -29.11
C ILE A 458 32.85 28.08 -29.82
N LEU A 459 34.15 28.07 -29.53
CA LEU A 459 35.13 28.95 -30.18
C LEU A 459 35.27 28.64 -31.68
N GLN A 460 35.23 27.36 -32.07
CA GLN A 460 35.17 26.95 -33.48
C GLN A 460 33.89 27.46 -34.16
N ALA A 461 32.75 27.35 -33.50
CA ALA A 461 31.49 27.87 -34.02
C ALA A 461 31.55 29.39 -34.24
N ALA A 462 32.26 30.12 -33.38
CA ALA A 462 32.48 31.55 -33.52
C ALA A 462 33.44 31.88 -34.68
N GLU A 463 34.57 31.18 -34.79
CA GLU A 463 35.54 31.32 -35.90
C GLU A 463 34.90 31.04 -37.27
N LEU A 464 34.04 30.03 -37.34
CA LEU A 464 33.29 29.69 -38.55
C LEU A 464 32.16 30.69 -38.84
N GLY A 465 31.77 31.51 -37.87
CA GLY A 465 30.72 32.51 -37.99
C GLY A 465 29.31 31.94 -37.78
N PHE A 466 29.16 30.79 -37.11
CA PHE A 466 27.85 30.19 -36.83
C PHE A 466 27.15 30.84 -35.64
N VAL A 467 27.92 31.38 -34.70
CA VAL A 467 27.40 31.94 -33.46
C VAL A 467 27.91 33.36 -33.21
N ASN A 468 27.09 34.13 -32.50
CA ASN A 468 27.41 35.46 -32.01
C ASN A 468 27.21 35.52 -30.49
N GLY A 469 27.95 36.41 -29.83
CA GLY A 469 27.79 36.70 -28.41
C GLY A 469 26.48 37.46 -28.11
N ILE A 470 26.12 37.52 -26.83
CA ILE A 470 24.93 38.23 -26.33
C ILE A 470 25.22 39.68 -25.91
N GLY A 471 26.46 40.15 -26.11
CA GLY A 471 26.95 41.45 -25.65
C GLY A 471 27.90 41.33 -24.46
N GLY A 472 28.63 42.41 -24.15
CA GLY A 472 29.56 42.46 -23.02
C GLY A 472 30.75 41.48 -23.10
N GLY A 473 31.03 40.91 -24.28
CA GLY A 473 32.05 39.87 -24.47
C GLY A 473 31.60 38.45 -24.13
N ALA A 474 30.32 38.22 -23.80
CA ALA A 474 29.79 36.93 -23.36
C ALA A 474 29.03 36.16 -24.45
N PHE A 475 29.00 34.82 -24.36
CA PHE A 475 28.23 33.92 -25.21
C PHE A 475 26.99 33.31 -24.52
N ALA A 476 27.05 33.12 -23.21
CA ALA A 476 26.11 32.41 -22.35
C ALA A 476 25.89 30.94 -22.78
N PRO A 477 26.88 30.04 -22.59
CA PRO A 477 26.80 28.65 -23.05
C PRO A 477 25.68 27.84 -22.40
N ASP A 478 25.35 28.12 -21.13
CA ASP A 478 24.35 27.37 -20.36
C ASP A 478 22.92 27.90 -20.52
N ALA A 479 22.76 29.06 -21.16
CA ALA A 479 21.43 29.59 -21.47
C ALA A 479 20.77 28.76 -22.57
N LEU A 480 19.45 28.58 -22.49
CA LEU A 480 18.67 27.87 -23.50
C LEU A 480 18.69 28.62 -24.83
N VAL A 481 18.73 27.88 -25.93
CA VAL A 481 18.67 28.48 -27.27
C VAL A 481 17.22 28.71 -27.67
N THR A 482 16.90 29.94 -28.07
CA THR A 482 15.56 30.24 -28.60
C THR A 482 15.44 29.74 -30.05
N ARG A 483 14.21 29.52 -30.51
CA ARG A 483 13.93 29.03 -31.87
C ARG A 483 14.43 29.97 -32.96
N GLU A 484 14.37 31.28 -32.75
CA GLU A 484 14.92 32.26 -33.69
C GLU A 484 16.46 32.28 -33.70
N GLN A 485 17.10 32.01 -32.56
CA GLN A 485 18.55 31.83 -32.46
C GLN A 485 18.99 30.56 -33.19
N ALA A 486 18.29 29.44 -32.97
CA ALA A 486 18.52 28.18 -33.64
C ALA A 486 18.42 28.32 -35.17
N ALA A 487 17.35 28.95 -35.67
CA ALA A 487 17.18 29.25 -37.10
C ALA A 487 18.37 30.05 -37.65
N SER A 488 18.79 31.10 -36.93
CA SER A 488 19.90 31.96 -37.36
C SER A 488 21.25 31.25 -37.36
N MET A 489 21.52 30.39 -36.37
CA MET A 489 22.77 29.60 -36.31
C MET A 489 22.83 28.61 -37.48
N LEU A 490 21.75 27.90 -37.77
CA LEU A 490 21.66 26.96 -38.90
C LEU A 490 21.76 27.69 -40.25
N SER A 491 21.13 28.86 -40.37
CA SER A 491 21.21 29.69 -41.57
C SER A 491 22.65 30.09 -41.88
N ARG A 492 23.44 30.40 -40.85
CA ARG A 492 24.87 30.71 -41.01
C ARG A 492 25.68 29.51 -41.47
N VAL A 493 25.37 28.30 -40.98
CA VAL A 493 25.96 27.05 -41.50
C VAL A 493 25.64 26.89 -42.99
N TYR A 494 24.38 27.08 -43.40
CA TYR A 494 23.98 26.99 -44.81
C TYR A 494 24.73 27.99 -45.69
N THR A 495 24.82 29.25 -45.25
CA THR A 495 25.54 30.29 -46.01
C THR A 495 27.05 30.03 -46.08
N LYS A 496 27.65 29.44 -45.03
CA LYS A 496 29.07 29.08 -45.02
C LYS A 496 29.38 28.00 -46.06
N LEU A 497 28.41 27.12 -46.33
CA LEU A 497 28.49 26.08 -47.36
C LEU A 497 28.19 26.61 -48.78
N GLY A 498 28.04 27.92 -48.96
CA GLY A 498 27.78 28.56 -50.25
C GLY A 498 26.31 28.72 -50.60
N GLY A 499 25.40 28.43 -49.67
CA GLY A 499 23.97 28.68 -49.83
C GLY A 499 23.62 30.16 -49.75
N GLU A 500 22.54 30.57 -50.42
CA GLU A 500 22.02 31.94 -50.34
C GLU A 500 20.68 31.97 -49.60
N ILE A 501 20.53 32.96 -48.72
CA ILE A 501 19.29 33.20 -47.96
C ILE A 501 18.67 34.50 -48.47
N PRO A 502 17.49 34.46 -49.12
CA PRO A 502 16.82 35.66 -49.59
C PRO A 502 16.38 36.54 -48.42
N ALA A 503 16.57 37.85 -48.57
CA ALA A 503 16.02 38.84 -47.66
C ALA A 503 14.49 38.90 -47.80
N VAL A 504 13.78 39.04 -46.68
CA VAL A 504 12.32 39.17 -46.66
C VAL A 504 11.88 40.36 -45.80
N GLU A 505 10.78 41.01 -46.18
CA GLU A 505 10.18 42.07 -45.36
C GLU A 505 9.41 41.50 -44.16
N SER A 506 8.72 40.37 -44.35
CA SER A 506 7.96 39.66 -43.32
C SER A 506 7.97 38.15 -43.55
N THR A 507 7.74 37.39 -42.48
CA THR A 507 7.40 35.96 -42.56
C THR A 507 5.89 35.79 -42.79
N SER A 508 5.44 34.55 -43.02
CA SER A 508 4.02 34.20 -43.12
C SER A 508 3.37 33.87 -41.77
N PHE A 509 4.09 34.00 -40.66
CA PHE A 509 3.60 33.62 -39.33
C PHE A 509 2.78 34.73 -38.67
N GLN A 510 1.79 34.34 -37.88
CA GLN A 510 0.92 35.27 -37.16
C GLN A 510 1.66 36.10 -36.10
N ASP A 511 2.76 35.56 -35.59
CA ASP A 511 3.65 36.17 -34.58
C ASP A 511 4.90 36.81 -35.20
N ASP A 512 4.86 37.19 -36.49
CA ASP A 512 5.96 37.84 -37.20
C ASP A 512 6.53 39.08 -36.48
N GLY A 513 5.67 39.83 -35.78
CA GLY A 513 6.06 40.98 -34.97
C GLY A 513 6.90 40.63 -33.72
N GLN A 514 6.94 39.36 -33.30
CA GLN A 514 7.78 38.88 -32.20
C GLN A 514 9.13 38.33 -32.67
N ILE A 515 9.31 38.15 -33.99
CA ILE A 515 10.56 37.70 -34.58
C ILE A 515 11.51 38.89 -34.64
N SER A 516 12.69 38.71 -34.05
CA SER A 516 13.73 39.73 -34.09
C SER A 516 14.15 40.03 -35.54
N GLY A 517 14.38 41.30 -35.86
CA GLY A 517 14.73 41.72 -37.23
C GLY A 517 15.96 41.00 -37.78
N TRP A 518 16.94 40.67 -36.94
CA TRP A 518 18.15 39.92 -37.32
C TRP A 518 17.91 38.43 -37.61
N ALA A 519 16.77 37.87 -37.19
CA ALA A 519 16.42 36.47 -37.39
C ALA A 519 15.40 36.26 -38.52
N ARG A 520 14.77 37.33 -39.01
CA ARG A 520 13.59 37.25 -39.89
C ARG A 520 13.86 36.43 -41.16
N ASP A 521 14.95 36.73 -41.86
CA ASP A 521 15.34 36.00 -43.08
C ASP A 521 15.61 34.52 -42.80
N ALA A 522 16.29 34.23 -41.70
CA ALA A 522 16.60 32.87 -41.27
C ALA A 522 15.33 32.08 -40.93
N VAL A 523 14.40 32.69 -40.20
CA VAL A 523 13.11 32.07 -39.85
C VAL A 523 12.26 31.82 -41.09
N ALA A 524 12.14 32.79 -42.00
CA ALA A 524 11.41 32.62 -43.26
C ALA A 524 12.01 31.49 -44.11
N PHE A 525 13.34 31.46 -44.25
CA PHE A 525 14.02 30.44 -45.03
C PHE A 525 13.88 29.04 -44.44
N MET A 526 14.19 28.87 -43.14
CA MET A 526 14.15 27.56 -42.48
C MET A 526 12.74 26.98 -42.43
N SER A 527 11.74 27.83 -42.25
CA SER A 527 10.34 27.42 -42.29
C SER A 527 9.86 27.09 -43.71
N GLY A 528 10.23 27.89 -44.72
CA GLY A 528 9.94 27.62 -46.12
C GLY A 528 10.53 26.30 -46.64
N LYS A 529 11.68 25.89 -46.10
CA LYS A 529 12.31 24.58 -46.38
C LYS A 529 11.78 23.44 -45.50
N ARG A 530 10.83 23.72 -44.59
CA ARG A 530 10.25 22.76 -43.61
C ARG A 530 11.29 22.12 -42.69
N ILE A 531 12.42 22.80 -42.48
CA ILE A 531 13.50 22.37 -41.57
C ILE A 531 13.11 22.73 -40.13
N ILE A 532 12.59 23.94 -39.92
CA ILE A 532 11.97 24.34 -38.66
C ILE A 532 10.51 24.71 -38.92
N ASN A 533 9.60 23.86 -38.46
CA ASN A 533 8.17 24.08 -38.66
C ASN A 533 7.58 24.98 -37.55
N GLY A 534 6.60 25.79 -37.93
CA GLY A 534 5.72 26.47 -36.97
C GLY A 534 4.54 25.57 -36.56
N TRP A 535 3.78 26.01 -35.56
CA TRP A 535 2.61 25.32 -35.04
C TRP A 535 1.44 26.29 -34.93
N GLY A 536 0.25 25.87 -35.37
CA GLY A 536 -0.97 26.67 -35.26
C GLY A 536 -0.92 28.02 -35.97
N GLY A 537 -0.07 28.17 -36.99
CA GLY A 537 0.14 29.44 -37.70
C GLY A 537 1.17 30.39 -37.06
N SER A 538 1.80 30.00 -35.95
CA SER A 538 2.86 30.77 -35.27
C SER A 538 4.22 30.08 -35.33
N PHE A 539 5.31 30.84 -35.25
CA PHE A 539 6.67 30.32 -35.18
C PHE A 539 7.16 30.08 -33.74
N ALA A 540 6.68 30.88 -32.79
CA ALA A 540 7.12 30.98 -31.40
C ALA A 540 8.63 31.30 -31.27
N PRO A 541 9.10 32.49 -31.70
CA PRO A 541 10.54 32.79 -31.80
C PRO A 541 11.30 32.70 -30.48
N GLN A 542 10.65 33.00 -29.35
CA GLN A 542 11.24 32.95 -28.01
C GLN A 542 11.08 31.60 -27.31
N GLY A 543 10.40 30.62 -27.92
CA GLY A 543 10.35 29.26 -27.40
C GLY A 543 11.69 28.55 -27.55
N ASN A 544 11.93 27.49 -26.79
CA ASN A 544 13.15 26.68 -26.90
C ASN A 544 12.90 25.40 -27.71
N ALA A 545 13.97 24.66 -27.99
CA ALA A 545 13.92 23.32 -28.57
C ALA A 545 14.54 22.30 -27.61
N SER A 546 14.07 21.05 -27.65
CA SER A 546 14.77 19.94 -27.00
C SER A 546 15.98 19.48 -27.82
N ILE A 547 16.88 18.73 -27.19
CA ILE A 547 18.04 18.14 -27.87
C ILE A 547 17.59 17.21 -29.01
N GLU A 548 16.59 16.35 -28.78
CA GLU A 548 16.04 15.45 -29.80
C GLU A 548 15.46 16.23 -30.99
N GLN A 549 14.81 17.37 -30.74
CA GLN A 549 14.35 18.26 -31.81
C GLN A 549 15.51 18.88 -32.59
N ALA A 550 16.56 19.35 -31.90
CA ALA A 550 17.74 19.92 -32.55
C ALA A 550 18.44 18.90 -33.47
N MET A 551 18.55 17.63 -33.04
CA MET A 551 19.16 16.57 -33.86
C MET A 551 18.31 16.26 -35.11
N ILE A 552 16.99 16.25 -34.97
CA ILE A 552 16.07 16.05 -36.10
C ILE A 552 16.14 17.22 -37.08
N ILE A 553 16.29 18.45 -36.58
CA ILE A 553 16.48 19.65 -37.41
C ILE A 553 17.80 19.55 -38.19
N SER A 554 18.90 19.18 -37.54
CA SER A 554 20.20 18.95 -38.20
C SER A 554 20.11 17.87 -39.29
N LEU A 555 19.41 16.77 -39.01
CA LEU A 555 19.14 15.72 -40.00
C LEU A 555 18.26 16.22 -41.17
N GLY A 556 17.25 17.02 -40.89
CA GLY A 556 16.42 17.64 -41.93
C GLY A 556 17.24 18.54 -42.84
N MET A 557 18.15 19.32 -42.26
CA MET A 557 19.05 20.20 -43.00
C MET A 557 20.06 19.41 -43.84
N SER A 558 20.68 18.35 -43.30
CA SER A 558 21.65 17.52 -44.03
C SER A 558 21.04 16.81 -45.24
N LYS A 559 19.73 16.51 -45.21
CA LYS A 559 18.99 15.87 -46.31
C LYS A 559 18.41 16.86 -47.30
N GLY A 560 17.87 17.98 -46.81
CA GLY A 560 17.09 18.91 -47.61
C GLY A 560 17.91 19.98 -48.34
N LEU A 561 19.15 20.21 -47.91
CA LEU A 561 20.00 21.32 -48.37
C LEU A 561 21.44 20.90 -48.72
N ARG A 562 21.70 19.60 -48.86
CA ARG A 562 23.01 19.08 -49.31
C ARG A 562 23.26 19.33 -50.80
#